data_AF-A0A7S1UN77-F1
#
_entry.id   AF-A0A7S1UN77-F1
#
_cell.length_a   1.000
_cell.length_b   1.000
_cell.length_c   1.000
_cell.angle_alpha   90.00
_cell.angle_beta   90.00
_cell.angle_gamma   90.00
#
_symmetry.space_group_name_H-M   'P 1'
#
loop_
_entity.id
_entity.type
_entity.pdbx_description
1 polymer ?
#
loop_
_entity_poly.entity_id
_entity_poly.type
_entity_poly.pdbx_seq_one_letter_code
_entity_poly.pdbx_strand_id
1 'polypeptide(L)'
;SVPFITLINACGFPNPNATEEERKHFLQIAASTYGRLRNYKGARPDTVTYGNMLKCIGKLLPMGDTRIKLARQIFDQCVSDGLVGYLVWDEMTQTVPFDALEPILPVPLLEGLEVGEDIDHSRLPRRWRNNVPLKQDRIKKEQKMLVLKKELGAKEKPRGMRKGRIKRIGLQYTAHGENSWGAGGGGSGIP
;
A
#
# COMPACT_ATOMS: atom_id res chain seq x y z
N SER A 1 0.10 7.10 8.79
CA SER A 1 -0.60 6.25 7.80
C SER A 1 0.29 5.14 7.27
N VAL A 2 1.57 5.40 6.93
CA VAL A 2 2.47 4.45 6.26
C VAL A 2 2.42 3.01 6.82
N PRO A 3 2.55 2.74 8.14
CA PRO A 3 2.53 1.36 8.65
C PRO A 3 1.22 0.61 8.36
N PHE A 4 0.07 1.30 8.42
CA PHE A 4 -1.23 0.72 8.10
C PHE A 4 -1.31 0.33 6.63
N ILE A 5 -0.85 1.21 5.74
CA ILE A 5 -0.86 0.98 4.28
C ILE A 5 0.05 -0.19 3.93
N THR A 6 1.25 -0.26 4.54
CA THR A 6 2.19 -1.36 4.32
C THR A 6 1.59 -2.70 4.73
N LEU A 7 0.93 -2.77 5.89
CA LEU A 7 0.29 -4.00 6.37
C LEU A 7 -0.88 -4.43 5.48
N ILE A 8 -1.79 -3.50 5.12
CA ILE A 8 -2.91 -3.80 4.21
C ILE A 8 -2.37 -4.29 2.85
N ASN A 9 -1.34 -3.63 2.31
CA ASN A 9 -0.73 -4.04 1.05
C ASN A 9 -0.17 -5.46 1.14
N ALA A 10 0.52 -5.82 2.23
CA ALA A 10 1.08 -7.16 2.42
C ALA A 10 0.00 -8.25 2.43
N CYS A 11 -1.17 -8.00 3.02
CA CYS A 11 -2.30 -8.94 2.98
C CYS A 11 -2.79 -9.22 1.55
N GLY A 12 -2.61 -8.28 0.61
CA GLY A 12 -2.97 -8.43 -0.80
C GLY A 12 -2.02 -9.32 -1.61
N PHE A 13 -0.99 -9.90 -1.01
CA PHE A 13 -0.06 -10.82 -1.68
C PHE A 13 0.11 -12.11 -0.85
N PRO A 14 -0.97 -12.90 -0.67
CA PRO A 14 -0.85 -14.20 -0.02
C PRO A 14 0.05 -15.14 -0.85
N ASN A 15 0.54 -16.21 -0.21
CA ASN A 15 1.18 -17.31 -0.92
C ASN A 15 0.21 -17.83 -2.02
N PRO A 16 0.67 -18.11 -3.25
CA PRO A 16 -0.17 -18.72 -4.29
C PRO A 16 -0.91 -19.98 -3.82
N ASN A 17 -0.30 -20.76 -2.93
CA ASN A 17 -0.84 -21.99 -2.35
C ASN A 17 -1.62 -21.75 -1.04
N ALA A 18 -1.92 -20.49 -0.69
CA ALA A 18 -2.64 -20.18 0.54
C ALA A 18 -4.04 -20.79 0.54
N THR A 19 -4.41 -21.43 1.65
CA THR A 19 -5.73 -22.04 1.83
C THR A 19 -6.82 -20.97 1.90
N GLU A 20 -8.08 -21.38 1.78
CA GLU A 20 -9.21 -20.46 1.93
C GLU A 20 -9.23 -19.82 3.33
N GLU A 21 -8.89 -20.58 4.37
CA GLU A 21 -8.79 -20.10 5.75
C GLU A 21 -7.70 -19.05 5.91
N GLU A 22 -6.53 -19.26 5.30
CA GLU A 22 -5.44 -18.29 5.32
C GLU A 22 -5.84 -17.00 4.58
N ARG A 23 -6.48 -17.11 3.41
CA ARG A 23 -6.98 -15.95 2.65
C ARG A 23 -8.02 -15.17 3.45
N LYS A 24 -8.95 -15.88 4.10
CA LYS A 24 -9.93 -15.28 5.01
C LYS A 24 -9.25 -14.58 6.18
N HIS A 25 -8.21 -15.19 6.76
CA HIS A 25 -7.43 -14.59 7.84
C HIS A 25 -6.73 -13.30 7.40
N PHE A 26 -6.06 -13.29 6.22
CA PHE A 26 -5.46 -12.08 5.67
C PHE A 26 -6.49 -10.98 5.41
N LEU A 27 -7.68 -11.33 4.93
CA LEU A 27 -8.75 -10.36 4.71
C LEU A 27 -9.25 -9.76 6.03
N GLN A 28 -9.36 -10.57 7.08
CA GLN A 28 -9.72 -10.10 8.42
C GLN A 28 -8.66 -9.13 8.98
N ILE A 29 -7.36 -9.43 8.80
CA ILE A 29 -6.28 -8.52 9.20
C ILE A 29 -6.38 -7.21 8.44
N ALA A 30 -6.56 -7.25 7.11
CA ALA A 30 -6.69 -6.05 6.28
C ALA A 30 -7.89 -5.19 6.72
N ALA A 31 -9.07 -5.80 6.89
CA ALA A 31 -10.30 -5.12 7.30
C ALA A 31 -10.17 -4.51 8.72
N SER A 32 -9.60 -5.24 9.67
CA SER A 32 -9.33 -4.75 11.03
C SER A 32 -8.35 -3.57 11.02
N THR A 33 -7.28 -3.68 10.23
CA THR A 33 -6.27 -2.61 10.08
C THR A 33 -6.87 -1.36 9.45
N TYR A 34 -7.71 -1.52 8.42
CA TYR A 34 -8.45 -0.44 7.79
C TYR A 34 -9.41 0.24 8.79
N GLY A 35 -10.17 -0.54 9.56
CA GLY A 35 -11.05 -0.02 10.61
C GLY A 35 -10.29 0.78 11.68
N ARG A 36 -9.11 0.30 12.09
CA ARG A 36 -8.23 1.04 13.01
C ARG A 36 -7.72 2.34 12.39
N LEU A 37 -7.33 2.33 11.12
CA LEU A 37 -6.89 3.52 10.41
C LEU A 37 -8.01 4.58 10.31
N ARG A 38 -9.25 4.18 10.01
CA ARG A 38 -10.42 5.09 9.98
C ARG A 38 -10.65 5.81 11.31
N ASN A 39 -10.40 5.13 12.42
CA ASN A 39 -10.64 5.63 13.77
C ASN A 39 -9.41 6.30 14.41
N TYR A 40 -8.26 6.27 13.76
CA TYR A 40 -7.02 6.81 14.32
C TYR A 40 -6.92 8.33 14.12
N LYS A 41 -6.75 9.10 15.21
CA LYS A 41 -6.75 10.58 15.16
C LYS A 41 -5.63 11.19 14.30
N GLY A 42 -4.49 10.49 14.13
CA GLY A 42 -3.30 11.01 13.46
C GLY A 42 -3.16 10.63 11.99
N ALA A 43 -4.12 9.92 11.40
CA ALA A 43 -4.08 9.51 10.00
C ALA A 43 -5.49 9.28 9.45
N ARG A 44 -5.64 9.40 8.13
CA ARG A 44 -6.87 9.02 7.43
C ARG A 44 -6.51 8.14 6.24
N PRO A 45 -7.44 7.30 5.76
CA PRO A 45 -7.28 6.65 4.47
C PRO A 45 -7.07 7.68 3.37
N ASP A 46 -6.24 7.29 2.41
CA ASP A 46 -6.01 8.00 1.16
C ASP A 46 -6.33 7.09 -0.02
N THR A 47 -6.17 7.58 -1.25
CA THR A 47 -6.37 6.80 -2.48
C THR A 47 -5.60 5.47 -2.46
N VAL A 48 -4.38 5.45 -1.92
CA VAL A 48 -3.55 4.22 -1.86
C VAL A 48 -4.16 3.21 -0.90
N THR A 49 -4.66 3.67 0.25
CA THR A 49 -5.36 2.83 1.22
C THR A 49 -6.57 2.13 0.61
N TYR A 50 -7.41 2.89 -0.11
CA TYR A 50 -8.61 2.33 -0.76
C TYR A 50 -8.26 1.33 -1.87
N GLY A 51 -7.28 1.66 -2.73
CA GLY A 51 -6.81 0.75 -3.77
C GLY A 51 -6.28 -0.56 -3.21
N ASN A 52 -5.50 -0.52 -2.11
CA ASN A 52 -4.99 -1.73 -1.48
C ASN A 52 -6.09 -2.58 -0.81
N MET A 53 -7.15 -1.95 -0.28
CA MET A 53 -8.30 -2.70 0.23
C MET A 53 -9.06 -3.40 -0.89
N LEU A 54 -9.30 -2.74 -2.03
CA LEU A 54 -9.90 -3.35 -3.22
C LEU A 54 -9.04 -4.52 -3.73
N LYS A 55 -7.72 -4.33 -3.84
CA LYS A 55 -6.77 -5.40 -4.17
C LYS A 55 -6.89 -6.61 -3.24
N CYS A 56 -6.98 -6.38 -1.92
CA CYS A 56 -7.17 -7.47 -0.96
C CYS A 56 -8.47 -8.23 -1.24
N ILE A 57 -9.58 -7.51 -1.46
CA ILE A 57 -10.88 -8.11 -1.79
C ILE A 57 -10.78 -8.92 -3.10
N GLY A 58 -10.16 -8.34 -4.12
CA GLY A 58 -9.95 -8.94 -5.45
C GLY A 58 -8.99 -10.13 -5.49
N LYS A 59 -8.16 -10.34 -4.46
CA LYS A 59 -7.23 -11.48 -4.41
C LYS A 59 -7.58 -12.54 -3.37
N LEU A 60 -8.28 -12.15 -2.31
CA LEU A 60 -8.55 -13.03 -1.16
C LEU A 60 -9.94 -13.66 -1.20
N LEU A 61 -10.88 -13.11 -1.97
CA LEU A 61 -12.21 -13.70 -2.13
C LEU A 61 -12.38 -14.29 -3.53
N PRO A 62 -13.10 -15.42 -3.69
CA PRO A 62 -13.52 -15.87 -5.00
C PRO A 62 -14.51 -14.87 -5.63
N MET A 63 -14.68 -14.95 -6.95
CA MET A 63 -15.70 -14.15 -7.65
C MET A 63 -17.09 -14.54 -7.16
N GLY A 64 -17.94 -13.54 -6.85
CA GLY A 64 -19.30 -13.74 -6.36
C GLY A 64 -19.83 -12.57 -5.53
N ASP A 65 -21.05 -12.72 -5.02
CA ASP A 65 -21.81 -11.64 -4.38
C ASP A 65 -21.10 -11.02 -3.17
N THR A 66 -20.44 -11.84 -2.35
CA THR A 66 -19.71 -11.36 -1.17
C THR A 66 -18.58 -10.41 -1.56
N ARG A 67 -17.83 -10.75 -2.61
CA ARG A 67 -16.73 -9.93 -3.13
C ARG A 67 -17.25 -8.63 -3.72
N ILE A 68 -18.31 -8.70 -4.53
CA ILE A 68 -18.97 -7.53 -5.12
C ILE A 68 -19.47 -6.57 -4.03
N LYS A 69 -20.18 -7.10 -3.03
CA LYS A 69 -20.73 -6.32 -1.92
C LYS A 69 -19.63 -5.61 -1.13
N LEU A 70 -18.56 -6.31 -0.78
CA LEU A 70 -17.45 -5.72 -0.01
C LEU A 70 -16.66 -4.69 -0.84
N ALA A 71 -16.38 -5.00 -2.12
CA ALA A 71 -15.71 -4.07 -3.02
C ALA A 71 -16.52 -2.77 -3.17
N ARG A 72 -17.83 -2.89 -3.38
CA ARG A 72 -18.74 -1.75 -3.46
C ARG A 72 -18.74 -0.91 -2.17
N GLN A 73 -18.79 -1.54 -1.00
CA GLN A 73 -18.72 -0.81 0.27
C GLN A 73 -17.44 0.02 0.41
N ILE A 74 -16.29 -0.53 0.02
CA ILE A 74 -15.01 0.19 0.04
C ILE A 74 -15.00 1.31 -1.01
N PHE A 75 -15.53 1.05 -2.21
CA PHE A 75 -15.62 2.02 -3.29
C PHE A 75 -16.54 3.20 -2.94
N ASP A 76 -17.73 2.94 -2.39
CA ASP A 76 -18.68 3.97 -1.95
C ASP A 76 -18.08 4.88 -0.86
N GLN A 77 -17.28 4.31 0.05
CA GLN A 77 -16.53 5.09 1.03
C GLN A 77 -15.45 5.97 0.37
N CYS A 78 -14.73 5.43 -0.62
CA CYS A 78 -13.74 6.20 -1.38
C CYS A 78 -14.37 7.34 -2.19
N VAL A 79 -15.52 7.08 -2.82
CA VAL A 79 -16.36 8.05 -3.53
C VAL A 79 -16.81 9.17 -2.58
N SER A 80 -17.28 8.81 -1.39
CA SER A 80 -17.74 9.78 -0.38
C SER A 80 -16.59 10.65 0.14
N ASP A 81 -15.40 10.08 0.28
CA ASP A 81 -14.20 10.82 0.65
C ASP A 81 -13.60 11.60 -0.53
N GLY A 82 -14.09 11.43 -1.77
CA GLY A 82 -13.60 12.14 -2.95
C GLY A 82 -12.21 11.71 -3.42
N LEU A 83 -11.83 10.46 -3.11
CA LEU A 83 -10.46 9.94 -3.24
C LEU A 83 -10.28 8.90 -4.37
N VAL A 84 -11.21 8.83 -5.33
CA VAL A 84 -11.18 7.86 -6.44
C VAL A 84 -10.10 8.24 -7.47
N GLY A 85 -8.86 7.91 -7.17
CA GLY A 85 -7.75 8.03 -8.10
C GLY A 85 -7.68 6.86 -9.09
N TYR A 86 -6.71 6.92 -10.01
CA TYR A 86 -6.49 5.87 -11.02
C TYR A 86 -6.37 4.49 -10.40
N LEU A 87 -5.57 4.37 -9.32
CA LEU A 87 -5.39 3.09 -8.61
C LEU A 87 -6.71 2.52 -8.07
N VAL A 88 -7.58 3.35 -7.50
CA VAL A 88 -8.86 2.86 -6.95
C VAL A 88 -9.76 2.37 -8.08
N TRP A 89 -9.79 3.11 -9.19
CA TRP A 89 -10.58 2.75 -10.36
C TRP A 89 -10.09 1.44 -10.99
N ASP A 90 -8.80 1.34 -11.26
CA ASP A 90 -8.15 0.16 -11.85
C ASP A 90 -8.35 -1.10 -10.97
N GLU A 91 -8.18 -0.99 -9.66
CA GLU A 91 -8.41 -2.13 -8.77
C GLU A 91 -9.90 -2.49 -8.67
N MET A 92 -10.81 -1.51 -8.79
CA MET A 92 -12.25 -1.78 -8.78
C MET A 92 -12.67 -2.57 -10.02
N THR A 93 -12.26 -2.15 -11.21
CA THR A 93 -12.58 -2.84 -12.48
C THR A 93 -11.97 -4.24 -12.55
N GLN A 94 -10.83 -4.48 -11.91
CA GLN A 94 -10.26 -5.83 -11.76
C GLN A 94 -10.96 -6.68 -10.68
N THR A 95 -11.57 -6.04 -9.67
CA THR A 95 -12.16 -6.75 -8.53
C THR A 95 -13.57 -7.26 -8.83
N VAL A 96 -14.37 -6.48 -9.57
CA VAL A 96 -15.77 -6.80 -9.86
C VAL A 96 -16.06 -6.79 -11.36
N PRO A 97 -17.00 -7.63 -11.86
CA PRO A 97 -17.40 -7.60 -13.26
C PRO A 97 -18.10 -6.27 -13.59
N PHE A 98 -18.02 -5.86 -14.87
CA PHE A 98 -18.60 -4.59 -15.34
C PHE A 98 -20.11 -4.50 -15.09
N ASP A 99 -20.86 -5.58 -15.31
CA ASP A 99 -22.31 -5.64 -15.06
C ASP A 99 -22.68 -5.31 -13.59
N ALA A 100 -21.77 -5.61 -12.64
CA ALA A 100 -21.96 -5.26 -11.24
C ALA A 100 -21.56 -3.80 -10.92
N LEU A 101 -20.79 -3.15 -11.80
CA LEU A 101 -20.44 -1.74 -11.72
C LEU A 101 -21.50 -0.84 -12.34
N GLU A 102 -22.15 -1.28 -13.41
CA GLU A 102 -23.13 -0.47 -14.14
C GLU A 102 -24.13 0.26 -13.23
N PRO A 103 -24.75 -0.37 -12.20
CA PRO A 103 -25.74 0.28 -11.35
C PRO A 103 -25.18 1.41 -10.46
N ILE A 104 -23.86 1.49 -10.28
CA ILE A 104 -23.21 2.53 -9.47
C ILE A 104 -22.58 3.64 -10.32
N LEU A 105 -22.46 3.43 -11.63
CA LEU A 105 -21.93 4.42 -12.54
C LEU A 105 -23.03 5.44 -12.89
N PRO A 106 -22.72 6.74 -12.87
CA PRO A 106 -23.71 7.75 -13.26
C PRO A 106 -24.00 7.63 -14.75
N VAL A 107 -25.27 7.75 -15.15
CA VAL A 107 -25.73 7.62 -16.55
C VAL A 107 -24.88 8.43 -17.56
N PRO A 108 -24.49 9.70 -17.31
CA PRO A 108 -23.64 10.45 -18.25
C PRO A 108 -22.26 9.83 -18.49
N LEU A 109 -21.78 8.95 -17.61
CA LEU A 109 -20.54 8.21 -17.80
C LEU A 109 -20.74 7.04 -18.78
N LEU A 110 -21.94 6.45 -18.77
CA LEU A 110 -22.35 5.33 -19.62
C LEU A 110 -22.72 5.79 -21.04
N GLU A 111 -23.15 7.03 -21.21
CA GLU A 111 -23.48 7.61 -22.51
C GLU A 111 -22.26 7.60 -23.45
N GLY A 112 -22.43 6.95 -24.60
CA GLY A 112 -21.42 6.88 -25.66
C GLY A 112 -20.27 5.90 -25.39
N LEU A 113 -20.39 5.00 -24.40
CA LEU A 113 -19.49 3.84 -24.28
C LEU A 113 -19.96 2.73 -25.22
N GLU A 114 -19.04 2.21 -26.03
CA GLU A 114 -19.28 0.99 -26.80
C GLU A 114 -19.19 -0.26 -25.90
N VAL A 115 -19.85 -1.35 -26.32
CA VAL A 115 -19.79 -2.62 -25.58
C VAL A 115 -18.34 -3.11 -25.55
N GLY A 116 -17.80 -3.23 -24.34
CA GLY A 116 -16.41 -3.66 -24.12
C GLY A 116 -15.38 -2.53 -24.08
N GLU A 117 -15.80 -1.27 -24.19
CA GLU A 117 -14.90 -0.13 -23.98
C GLU A 117 -14.65 0.11 -22.48
N ASP A 118 -13.38 0.21 -22.10
CA ASP A 118 -12.98 0.56 -20.73
C ASP A 118 -13.21 2.06 -20.46
N ILE A 119 -13.76 2.37 -19.30
CA ILE A 119 -13.95 3.76 -18.88
C ILE A 119 -12.63 4.35 -18.44
N ASP A 120 -12.15 5.37 -19.17
CA ASP A 120 -11.00 6.15 -18.75
C ASP A 120 -11.27 6.86 -17.39
N HIS A 121 -10.33 6.74 -16.45
CA HIS A 121 -10.31 7.44 -15.17
C HIS A 121 -10.58 8.96 -15.32
N SER A 122 -10.14 9.55 -16.43
CA SER A 122 -10.35 10.98 -16.70
C SER A 122 -11.83 11.36 -16.84
N ARG A 123 -12.68 10.42 -17.28
CA ARG A 123 -14.14 10.59 -17.45
C ARG A 123 -14.91 10.50 -16.14
N LEU A 124 -14.31 9.95 -15.07
CA LEU A 124 -14.99 9.81 -13.78
C LEU A 124 -15.47 11.17 -13.21
N PRO A 125 -16.63 11.19 -12.51
CA PRO A 125 -17.19 12.42 -11.96
C PRO A 125 -16.18 13.20 -11.13
N ARG A 126 -16.11 14.52 -11.34
CA ARG A 126 -15.16 15.36 -10.61
C ARG A 126 -15.33 15.27 -9.09
N ARG A 127 -16.57 15.11 -8.61
CA ARG A 127 -16.88 14.92 -7.18
C ARG A 127 -16.24 13.67 -6.57
N TRP A 128 -15.97 12.63 -7.36
CA TRP A 128 -15.30 11.41 -6.88
C TRP A 128 -13.79 11.58 -6.74
N ARG A 129 -13.23 12.61 -7.38
CA ARG A 129 -11.78 12.80 -7.52
C ARG A 129 -11.28 14.12 -6.91
N ASN A 130 -12.15 14.88 -6.26
CA ASN A 130 -11.86 16.24 -5.80
C ASN A 130 -10.77 16.32 -4.73
N ASN A 131 -10.52 15.24 -3.97
CA ASN A 131 -9.52 15.17 -2.92
C ASN A 131 -8.27 14.36 -3.33
N VAL A 132 -8.17 13.94 -4.60
CA VAL A 132 -6.98 13.25 -5.11
C VAL A 132 -5.87 14.29 -5.33
N PRO A 133 -4.69 14.16 -4.70
CA PRO A 133 -3.61 15.12 -4.89
C PRO A 133 -3.17 15.18 -6.35
N LEU A 134 -3.12 16.38 -6.94
CA LEU A 134 -2.64 16.52 -8.30
C LEU A 134 -1.12 16.35 -8.34
N LYS A 135 -0.59 15.81 -9.45
CA LYS A 135 0.86 15.67 -9.67
C LYS A 135 1.60 17.00 -9.44
N GLN A 136 0.99 18.11 -9.84
CA GLN A 136 1.52 19.46 -9.64
C GLN A 136 1.61 19.84 -8.16
N ASP A 137 0.65 19.44 -7.33
CA ASP A 137 0.65 19.73 -5.89
C ASP A 137 1.80 19.00 -5.20
N ARG A 138 2.08 17.77 -5.64
CA ARG A 138 3.22 16.99 -5.15
C ARG A 138 4.55 17.66 -5.52
N ILE A 139 4.72 18.09 -6.77
CA ILE A 139 5.94 18.79 -7.22
C ILE A 139 6.13 20.09 -6.43
N LYS A 140 5.08 20.91 -6.28
CA LYS A 140 5.12 22.15 -5.49
C LYS A 140 5.49 21.89 -4.03
N LYS A 141 4.93 20.83 -3.43
CA LYS A 141 5.23 20.43 -2.05
C LYS A 141 6.68 19.96 -1.89
N GLU A 142 7.19 19.16 -2.83
CA GLU A 142 8.58 18.70 -2.86
C GLU A 142 9.56 19.88 -3.00
N GLN A 143 9.29 20.81 -3.91
CA GLN A 143 10.07 22.05 -4.06
C GLN A 143 10.07 22.88 -2.78
N LYS A 144 8.90 23.10 -2.16
CA LYS A 144 8.79 23.82 -0.88
C LYS A 144 9.58 23.15 0.24
N MET A 145 9.56 21.83 0.32
CA MET A 145 10.33 21.07 1.32
C MET A 145 11.85 21.18 1.09
N LEU A 146 12.30 21.21 -0.17
CA LEU A 146 13.72 21.41 -0.50
C LEU A 146 14.21 22.80 -0.07
N VAL A 147 13.41 23.84 -0.32
CA VAL A 147 13.72 25.21 0.14
C VAL A 147 13.82 25.25 1.67
N LEU A 148 12.84 24.69 2.37
CA LEU A 148 12.82 24.66 3.84
C LEU A 148 14.05 23.93 4.42
N LYS A 149 14.43 22.79 3.82
CA LYS A 149 15.64 22.05 4.23
C LYS A 149 16.91 22.88 4.02
N LYS A 150 17.00 23.63 2.92
CA LYS A 150 18.15 24.53 2.65
C LYS A 150 18.23 25.65 3.69
N GLU A 151 17.11 26.24 4.06
CA GLU A 151 17.06 27.30 5.09
C GLU A 151 17.38 26.80 6.49
N LEU A 152 16.92 25.60 6.85
CA LEU A 152 17.23 24.96 8.14
C LEU A 152 18.69 24.52 8.21
N GLY A 153 19.23 23.93 7.15
CA GLY A 153 20.65 23.55 7.06
C GLY A 153 21.60 24.76 7.03
N ALA A 154 21.16 25.90 6.52
CA ALA A 154 21.94 27.15 6.53
C ALA A 154 22.06 27.79 7.94
N LYS A 155 21.22 27.37 8.91
CA LYS A 155 21.25 27.90 10.28
C LYS A 155 22.19 27.13 11.22
N GLU A 156 22.65 25.94 10.84
CA GLU A 156 23.68 25.21 11.59
C GLU A 156 25.08 25.54 11.06
N LYS A 157 25.57 26.75 11.35
CA LYS A 157 27.03 26.95 11.35
C LYS A 157 27.60 26.19 12.55
N PRO A 158 28.57 25.28 12.37
CA PRO A 158 29.18 24.58 13.49
C PRO A 158 29.86 25.59 14.42
N ARG A 159 29.34 25.76 15.64
CA ARG A 159 30.09 26.40 16.73
C ARG A 159 31.39 25.61 16.90
N GLY A 160 32.51 26.31 16.73
CA GLY A 160 33.85 25.74 16.57
C GLY A 160 34.12 24.51 17.44
N MET A 161 34.30 23.38 16.78
CA MET A 161 34.76 22.14 17.39
C MET A 161 36.24 22.34 17.78
N ARG A 162 36.49 22.59 19.07
CA ARG A 162 37.85 22.55 19.65
C ARG A 162 38.44 21.16 19.34
N LYS A 163 39.57 21.14 18.63
CA LYS A 163 40.36 19.92 18.35
C LYS A 163 40.82 19.29 19.67
N GLY A 164 40.00 18.39 20.22
CA GLY A 164 40.36 17.51 21.32
C GLY A 164 41.24 16.37 20.81
N ARG A 165 42.49 16.34 21.27
CA ARG A 165 43.53 15.34 20.98
C ARG A 165 43.08 13.96 21.46
N ILE A 166 42.67 13.07 20.54
CA ILE A 166 42.38 11.67 20.85
C ILE A 166 43.70 10.92 21.07
N LYS A 167 43.93 10.48 22.31
CA LYS A 167 45.00 9.50 22.62
C LYS A 167 44.52 8.11 22.19
N ARG A 168 45.32 7.47 21.33
CA ARG A 168 45.19 6.06 20.92
C ARG A 168 45.38 5.17 22.14
N ILE A 169 44.36 4.41 22.53
CA ILE A 169 44.49 3.25 23.41
C ILE A 169 44.42 2.03 22.48
N GLY A 170 45.51 1.27 22.43
CA GLY A 170 45.58 0.04 21.66
C GLY A 170 44.75 -1.05 22.33
N LEU A 171 43.77 -1.60 21.60
CA LEU A 171 43.18 -2.89 21.93
C LEU A 171 43.85 -3.95 21.05
N GLN A 172 44.58 -4.86 21.70
CA GLN A 172 45.04 -6.10 21.09
C GLN A 172 43.85 -7.07 21.06
N TYR A 173 43.54 -7.59 19.87
CA TYR A 173 42.59 -8.68 19.68
C TYR A 173 43.36 -9.99 19.66
N THR A 174 43.07 -10.87 20.62
CA THR A 174 43.51 -12.27 20.63
C THR A 174 42.58 -13.12 19.77
N ALA A 175 43.16 -13.87 18.84
CA ALA A 175 42.48 -14.82 17.98
C ALA A 175 42.36 -16.20 18.66
N HIS A 176 41.13 -16.68 18.81
CA HIS A 176 40.75 -18.08 19.03
C HIS A 176 39.46 -18.27 18.21
N GLY A 177 39.18 -19.36 17.52
CA GLY A 177 39.87 -20.61 17.28
C GLY A 177 39.07 -21.32 16.17
N GLU A 178 39.77 -22.11 15.37
CA GLU A 178 39.21 -22.94 14.31
C GLU A 178 38.33 -24.03 14.93
N ASN A 179 37.14 -24.27 14.36
CA ASN A 179 36.43 -25.53 14.56
C ASN A 179 35.95 -26.08 13.22
N SER A 180 36.41 -27.29 12.97
CA SER A 180 36.23 -28.15 11.81
C SER A 180 34.78 -28.62 11.66
N TRP A 181 34.28 -28.61 10.42
CA TRP A 181 33.08 -29.34 10.05
C TRP A 181 33.49 -30.71 9.51
N GLY A 182 33.19 -31.74 10.30
CA GLY A 182 33.33 -33.13 9.92
C GLY A 182 32.26 -33.52 8.89
N ALA A 183 32.71 -34.17 7.82
CA ALA A 183 31.88 -34.93 6.90
C ALA A 183 31.71 -36.36 7.44
N GLY A 184 30.50 -36.93 7.37
CA GLY A 184 30.30 -38.35 7.66
C GLY A 184 28.86 -38.86 7.52
N GLY A 185 28.70 -39.94 6.73
CA GLY A 185 27.54 -40.86 6.66
C GLY A 185 26.55 -40.55 5.54
N GLY A 186 26.31 -41.37 4.49
CA GLY A 186 26.22 -42.84 4.43
C GLY A 186 24.91 -43.28 5.10
N GLY A 187 23.94 -44.02 4.53
CA GLY A 187 23.78 -44.81 3.32
C GLY A 187 22.50 -45.67 3.50
N SER A 188 22.13 -46.48 2.49
CA SER A 188 21.09 -47.53 2.46
C SER A 188 19.63 -47.08 2.70
N GLY A 189 18.60 -47.48 1.95
CA GLY A 189 18.37 -48.70 1.19
C GLY A 189 17.27 -49.54 1.87
N ILE A 190 16.47 -50.26 1.05
CA ILE A 190 15.55 -51.38 1.38
C ILE A 190 14.06 -50.97 1.57
N PRO A 191 13.07 -51.83 1.23
CA PRO A 191 13.04 -52.95 0.25
C PRO A 191 12.22 -52.64 -1.01
#